data_AF-A0A2P7BUI8-F1
#
_entry.id   AF-A0A2P7BUI8-F1
#
_cell.length_a   1.000
_cell.length_b   1.000
_cell.length_c   1.000
_cell.angle_alpha   90.00
_cell.angle_beta   90.00
_cell.angle_gamma   90.00
#
_symmetry.space_group_name_H-M   'P 1'
#
loop_
_entity.id
_entity.type
_entity.pdbx_description
1 polymer ?
#
loop_
_entity_poly.entity_id
_entity_poly.type
_entity_poly.pdbx_seq_one_letter_code
_entity_poly.pdbx_strand_id
1 'polypeptide(L)'
;MRKPVFIVQRRLAAIFSADVAGYTRLMNADEVGTLRLLASHREMTDRFILQHGGRIANTAGDGILAEFPSAVDALRCSLDIQEKVASVNAEVPDERRVVFRIGIHVGEAMIRNGDLFGDGVNIAARMQTLAKPGLVCLSATAHEYACRTVPADFEDLGLQWVKNLDTPVHAYMARPSGPPTLYSIPPIHRNNEANLVRRCHKIFRDALTEVSRQEGLEPIEFAILASLGDAPGISQRALAKRVGIDAGIARRMIKRLERHGLVQHLSNLDRRYSLGLILTQSGAELYPRLRPAMDGVLDRAMAPLSDHERELLRDLLARIIMANEARGANGNAGQD
;
A
#
# COMPACT_ATOMS: atom_id res chain seq x y z
N MET A 1 49.04 27.50 -13.44
CA MET A 1 48.03 26.43 -13.43
C MET A 1 47.53 26.24 -11.99
N ARG A 2 46.25 26.53 -11.71
CA ARG A 2 45.63 26.17 -10.42
C ARG A 2 45.44 24.65 -10.40
N LYS A 3 45.97 23.95 -9.40
CA LYS A 3 45.65 22.52 -9.17
C LYS A 3 44.13 22.42 -8.95
N PRO A 4 43.42 21.47 -9.60
CA PRO A 4 42.01 21.25 -9.29
C PRO A 4 41.88 20.92 -7.81
N VAL A 5 41.01 21.66 -7.11
CA VAL A 5 40.69 21.39 -5.70
C VAL A 5 39.81 20.15 -5.69
N PHE A 6 40.37 19.02 -5.29
CA PHE A 6 39.64 17.77 -5.15
C PHE A 6 38.80 17.83 -3.86
N ILE A 7 37.50 18.12 -4.00
CA ILE A 7 36.57 18.12 -2.88
C ILE A 7 36.10 16.68 -2.65
N VAL A 8 36.63 16.05 -1.62
CA VAL A 8 36.13 14.77 -1.09
C VAL A 8 35.20 15.10 0.07
N GLN A 9 33.94 14.68 -0.02
CA GLN A 9 32.99 14.83 1.09
C GLN A 9 32.85 13.50 1.82
N ARG A 10 32.91 13.53 3.15
CA ARG A 10 32.60 12.39 4.02
C ARG A 10 31.26 12.65 4.71
N ARG A 11 30.39 11.64 4.72
CA ARG A 11 29.19 11.65 5.55
C ARG A 11 28.79 10.24 5.94
N LEU A 12 28.07 10.14 7.05
CA LEU A 12 27.38 8.91 7.42
C LEU A 12 26.18 8.73 6.47
N ALA A 13 26.05 7.55 5.88
CA ALA A 13 24.94 7.23 4.98
C ALA A 13 24.60 5.73 5.06
N ALA A 14 23.38 5.39 4.65
CA ALA A 14 23.01 4.03 4.33
C ALA A 14 23.46 3.72 2.90
N ILE A 15 24.43 2.83 2.76
CA ILE A 15 25.00 2.42 1.49
C ILE A 15 24.27 1.16 1.03
N PHE A 16 23.68 1.25 -0.16
CA PHE A 16 22.94 0.19 -0.83
C PHE A 16 23.81 -0.36 -1.96
N SER A 17 23.94 -1.69 -2.02
CA SER A 17 24.58 -2.39 -3.13
C SER A 17 23.64 -3.48 -3.65
N ALA A 18 23.42 -3.55 -4.96
CA ALA A 18 22.64 -4.62 -5.56
C ALA A 18 23.32 -5.19 -6.81
N ASP A 19 23.11 -6.48 -7.04
CA ASP A 19 23.63 -7.19 -8.20
C ASP A 19 22.70 -8.34 -8.58
N VAL A 20 22.72 -8.73 -9.86
CA VAL A 20 21.86 -9.78 -10.40
C VAL A 20 22.43 -11.16 -10.09
N ALA A 21 21.63 -12.01 -9.44
CA ALA A 21 21.98 -13.39 -9.18
C ALA A 21 22.05 -14.19 -10.50
N GLY A 22 23.19 -14.86 -10.73
CA GLY A 22 23.35 -15.75 -11.88
C GLY A 22 23.47 -15.02 -13.23
N TYR A 23 23.93 -13.77 -13.25
CA TYR A 23 24.12 -12.95 -14.44
C TYR A 23 24.78 -13.69 -15.63
N THR A 24 25.90 -14.39 -15.39
CA THR A 24 26.64 -15.13 -16.43
C THR A 24 25.78 -16.22 -17.10
N ARG A 25 24.88 -16.85 -16.35
CA ARG A 25 23.98 -17.88 -16.87
C ARG A 25 22.95 -17.30 -17.83
N LEU A 26 22.39 -16.12 -17.52
CA LEU A 26 21.39 -15.44 -18.35
C LEU A 26 22.01 -14.99 -19.69
N MET A 27 23.21 -14.41 -19.64
CA MET A 27 23.94 -13.98 -20.85
C MET A 27 24.24 -15.13 -21.81
N ASN A 28 24.57 -16.32 -21.30
CA ASN A 28 24.85 -17.50 -22.13
C ASN A 28 23.59 -18.08 -22.80
N ALA A 29 22.38 -17.78 -22.30
CA ALA A 29 21.13 -18.36 -22.81
C ALA A 29 20.48 -17.51 -23.92
N ASP A 30 20.49 -16.19 -23.77
CA ASP A 30 19.96 -15.23 -24.75
C ASP A 30 20.57 -13.84 -24.47
N GLU A 31 21.65 -13.50 -25.15
CA GLU A 31 22.41 -12.27 -24.89
C GLU A 31 21.56 -11.00 -25.14
N VAL A 32 20.86 -10.92 -26.28
CA VAL A 32 20.08 -9.73 -26.66
C VAL A 32 18.81 -9.60 -25.81
N GLY A 33 18.11 -10.70 -25.55
CA GLY A 33 16.93 -10.71 -24.69
C GLY A 33 17.27 -10.40 -23.23
N THR A 34 18.38 -10.94 -22.73
CA THR A 34 18.89 -10.67 -21.37
C THR A 34 19.25 -9.21 -21.20
N LEU A 35 19.97 -8.60 -22.15
CA LEU A 35 20.33 -7.17 -22.07
C LEU A 35 19.09 -6.26 -22.00
N ARG A 36 18.04 -6.53 -22.79
CA ARG A 36 16.79 -5.76 -22.74
C ARG A 36 16.07 -5.95 -21.40
N LEU A 37 16.00 -7.19 -20.92
CA LEU A 37 15.33 -7.51 -19.65
C LEU A 37 16.04 -6.85 -18.48
N LEU A 38 17.38 -6.90 -18.46
CA LEU A 38 18.23 -6.25 -17.47
C LEU A 38 18.09 -4.74 -17.51
N ALA A 39 18.09 -4.13 -18.70
CA ALA A 39 17.89 -2.69 -18.83
C ALA A 39 16.53 -2.25 -18.24
N SER A 40 15.46 -2.99 -18.51
CA SER A 40 14.14 -2.70 -17.94
C SER A 40 14.10 -2.86 -16.41
N HIS A 41 14.74 -3.90 -15.88
CA HIS A 41 14.85 -4.10 -14.43
C HIS A 41 15.71 -3.02 -13.76
N ARG A 42 16.78 -2.58 -14.43
CA ARG A 42 17.65 -1.50 -13.97
C ARG A 42 16.88 -0.19 -13.91
N GLU A 43 16.17 0.19 -14.97
CA GLU A 43 15.36 1.42 -15.00
C GLU A 43 14.26 1.41 -13.93
N MET A 44 13.64 0.26 -13.69
CA MET A 44 12.68 0.09 -12.60
C MET A 44 13.34 0.28 -11.23
N THR A 45 14.49 -0.35 -10.99
CA THR A 45 15.23 -0.26 -9.73
C THR A 45 15.70 1.17 -9.46
N ASP A 46 16.24 1.84 -10.48
CA ASP A 46 16.71 3.22 -10.40
C ASP A 46 15.59 4.18 -10.00
N ARG A 47 14.36 3.96 -10.50
CA ARG A 47 13.18 4.74 -10.09
C ARG A 47 12.82 4.53 -8.62
N PHE A 48 12.84 3.30 -8.11
CA PHE A 48 12.60 3.05 -6.69
C PHE A 48 13.64 3.75 -5.81
N ILE A 49 14.92 3.67 -6.18
CA ILE A 49 15.99 4.34 -5.42
C ILE A 49 15.70 5.84 -5.31
N LEU A 50 15.36 6.49 -6.41
CA LEU A 50 15.04 7.93 -6.42
C LEU A 50 13.77 8.26 -5.61
N GLN A 51 12.72 7.45 -5.73
CA GLN A 51 11.44 7.65 -5.01
C GLN A 51 11.60 7.56 -3.49
N HIS A 52 12.51 6.70 -3.02
CA HIS A 52 12.84 6.57 -1.60
C HIS A 52 13.94 7.55 -1.14
N GLY A 53 14.24 8.58 -1.93
CA GLY A 53 15.21 9.62 -1.57
C GLY A 53 16.67 9.19 -1.64
N GLY A 54 16.95 8.05 -2.30
CA GLY A 54 18.30 7.57 -2.56
C GLY A 54 18.95 8.27 -3.73
N ARG A 55 20.29 8.25 -3.76
CA ARG A 55 21.12 8.76 -4.85
C ARG A 55 21.99 7.64 -5.40
N ILE A 56 21.85 7.37 -6.68
CA ILE A 56 22.66 6.39 -7.40
C ILE A 56 24.07 6.98 -7.62
N ALA A 57 25.10 6.19 -7.34
CA ALA A 57 26.49 6.53 -7.65
C ALA A 57 26.83 6.08 -9.07
N ASN A 58 27.86 6.67 -9.69
CA ASN A 58 28.32 6.11 -10.96
C ASN A 58 29.02 4.77 -10.67
N THR A 59 28.50 3.71 -11.25
CA THR A 59 29.03 2.35 -11.10
C THR A 59 29.71 1.90 -12.38
N ALA A 60 30.84 1.20 -12.23
CA ALA A 60 31.42 0.44 -13.32
C ALA A 60 30.81 -0.97 -13.34
N GLY A 61 30.18 -1.36 -14.45
CA GLY A 61 29.50 -2.66 -14.60
C GLY A 61 28.01 -2.62 -14.22
N ASP A 62 27.40 -3.80 -14.12
CA ASP A 62 25.94 -3.96 -14.00
C ASP A 62 25.41 -3.88 -12.57
N GLY A 63 26.32 -3.85 -11.58
CA GLY A 63 25.98 -3.63 -10.17
C GLY A 63 25.39 -2.24 -9.94
N ILE A 64 24.48 -2.13 -8.97
CA ILE A 64 23.88 -0.89 -8.51
C ILE A 64 24.55 -0.51 -7.20
N LEU A 65 24.98 0.75 -7.09
CA LEU A 65 25.47 1.31 -5.85
C LEU A 65 24.76 2.64 -5.62
N ALA A 66 24.18 2.80 -4.44
CA ALA A 66 23.44 4.00 -4.07
C ALA A 66 23.67 4.35 -2.61
N GLU A 67 23.43 5.61 -2.26
CA GLU A 67 23.36 6.07 -0.88
C GLU A 67 21.95 6.55 -0.54
N PHE A 68 21.57 6.36 0.71
CA PHE A 68 20.34 6.87 1.30
C PHE A 68 20.67 7.66 2.56
N PRO A 69 19.90 8.71 2.87
CA PRO A 69 20.04 9.43 4.14
C PRO A 69 19.58 8.60 5.35
N SER A 70 18.90 7.48 5.13
CA SER A 70 18.24 6.68 6.17
C SER A 70 18.34 5.18 5.87
N ALA A 71 18.67 4.38 6.88
CA ALA A 71 18.65 2.92 6.79
C ALA A 71 17.23 2.36 6.60
N VAL A 72 16.23 3.05 7.16
CA VAL A 72 14.81 2.70 7.01
C VAL A 72 14.39 2.84 5.55
N ASP A 73 14.77 3.95 4.90
CA ASP A 73 14.40 4.20 3.51
C ASP A 73 15.14 3.26 2.55
N ALA A 74 16.42 2.98 2.83
CA ALA A 74 17.19 1.98 2.09
C ALA A 74 16.53 0.59 2.17
N LEU A 75 16.11 0.15 3.36
CA LEU A 75 15.49 -1.16 3.54
C LEU A 75 14.10 -1.23 2.89
N ARG A 76 13.26 -0.20 3.06
CA ARG A 76 11.95 -0.13 2.38
C ARG A 76 12.10 -0.20 0.86
N CYS A 77 12.98 0.63 0.30
CA CYS A 77 13.31 0.60 -1.12
C CYS A 77 13.73 -0.80 -1.58
N SER A 78 14.60 -1.45 -0.81
CA SER A 78 15.10 -2.79 -1.12
C SER A 78 13.99 -3.85 -1.14
N LEU A 79 13.08 -3.80 -0.16
CA LEU A 79 11.95 -4.74 -0.09
C LEU A 79 10.97 -4.49 -1.24
N ASP A 80 10.66 -3.24 -1.56
CA ASP A 80 9.77 -2.86 -2.68
C ASP A 80 10.35 -3.29 -4.03
N ILE A 81 11.68 -3.16 -4.21
CA ILE A 81 12.40 -3.68 -5.39
C ILE A 81 12.24 -5.20 -5.48
N GLN A 82 12.55 -5.95 -4.42
CA GLN A 82 12.46 -7.41 -4.43
C GLN A 82 11.04 -7.89 -4.71
N GLU A 83 10.07 -7.23 -4.10
CA GLU A 83 8.65 -7.46 -4.30
C GLU A 83 8.25 -7.22 -5.78
N LYS A 84 8.64 -6.07 -6.35
CA LYS A 84 8.30 -5.74 -7.73
C LYS A 84 8.95 -6.69 -8.73
N VAL A 85 10.21 -7.04 -8.50
CA VAL A 85 10.96 -8.01 -9.32
C VAL A 85 10.29 -9.38 -9.26
N ALA A 86 9.88 -9.84 -8.08
CA ALA A 86 9.12 -11.08 -7.93
C ALA A 86 7.78 -11.03 -8.69
N SER A 87 7.07 -9.89 -8.65
CA SER A 87 5.85 -9.69 -9.45
C SER A 87 6.08 -9.84 -10.95
N VAL A 88 7.17 -9.29 -11.48
CA VAL A 88 7.48 -9.34 -12.92
C VAL A 88 7.90 -10.75 -13.31
N ASN A 89 8.68 -11.42 -12.47
CA ASN A 89 9.15 -12.79 -12.69
C ASN A 89 8.03 -13.85 -12.67
N ALA A 90 6.85 -13.55 -12.13
CA ALA A 90 5.73 -14.49 -12.05
C ALA A 90 5.24 -14.95 -13.44
N GLU A 91 5.40 -14.11 -14.47
CA GLU A 91 5.00 -14.40 -15.85
C GLU A 91 6.19 -14.85 -16.72
N VAL A 92 7.38 -14.98 -16.13
CA VAL A 92 8.63 -15.32 -16.82
C VAL A 92 9.04 -16.76 -16.44
N PRO A 93 9.44 -17.60 -17.42
CA PRO A 93 10.02 -18.92 -17.14
C PRO A 93 11.24 -18.82 -16.21
N ASP A 94 11.38 -19.79 -15.32
CA ASP A 94 12.40 -19.81 -14.26
C ASP A 94 13.82 -19.53 -14.79
N GLU A 95 14.15 -20.04 -15.98
CA GLU A 95 15.46 -19.90 -16.60
C GLU A 95 15.79 -18.46 -16.98
N ARG A 96 14.78 -17.61 -17.20
CA ARG A 96 14.90 -16.22 -17.64
C ARG A 96 14.61 -15.20 -16.55
N ARG A 97 14.28 -15.64 -15.34
CA ARG A 97 14.00 -14.73 -14.21
C ARG A 97 15.24 -13.94 -13.82
N VAL A 98 15.08 -12.63 -13.67
CA VAL A 98 16.11 -11.72 -13.13
C VAL A 98 15.84 -11.56 -11.65
N VAL A 99 16.80 -11.91 -10.81
CA VAL A 99 16.64 -11.85 -9.36
C VAL A 99 17.79 -11.06 -8.77
N PHE A 100 17.49 -10.03 -7.97
CA PHE A 100 18.53 -9.24 -7.32
C PHE A 100 18.95 -9.85 -5.98
N ARG A 101 20.20 -9.63 -5.63
CA ARG A 101 20.72 -9.71 -4.27
C ARG A 101 21.01 -8.30 -3.83
N ILE A 102 20.59 -7.92 -2.63
CA ILE A 102 20.76 -6.55 -2.11
C ILE A 102 21.46 -6.58 -0.77
N GLY A 103 22.43 -5.68 -0.58
CA GLY A 103 23.19 -5.46 0.64
C GLY A 103 23.04 -4.03 1.14
N ILE A 104 22.86 -3.86 2.45
CA ILE A 104 22.76 -2.55 3.10
C ILE A 104 23.75 -2.46 4.25
N HIS A 105 24.48 -1.36 4.30
CA HIS A 105 25.33 -1.00 5.44
C HIS A 105 25.18 0.46 5.81
N VAL A 106 25.27 0.79 7.11
CA VAL A 106 25.35 2.18 7.56
C VAL A 106 26.77 2.45 8.05
N GLY A 107 27.44 3.41 7.42
CA GLY A 107 28.82 3.77 7.71
C GLY A 107 29.26 5.05 7.00
N GLU A 108 30.51 5.46 7.20
CA GLU A 108 31.09 6.57 6.47
C GLU A 108 31.21 6.23 4.97
N ALA A 109 30.67 7.10 4.12
CA ALA A 109 30.88 7.08 2.69
C ALA A 109 31.71 8.28 2.25
N MET A 110 32.73 8.05 1.42
CA MET A 110 33.45 9.11 0.73
C MET A 110 32.83 9.34 -0.65
N ILE A 111 32.37 10.56 -0.89
CA ILE A 111 31.78 10.95 -2.16
C ILE A 111 32.77 11.79 -2.95
N ARG A 112 32.98 11.40 -4.20
CA ARG A 112 33.85 12.13 -5.13
C ARG A 112 33.27 12.07 -6.53
N ASN A 113 32.95 13.22 -7.12
CA ASN A 113 32.40 13.34 -8.48
C ASN A 113 31.13 12.49 -8.72
N GLY A 114 30.32 12.27 -7.69
CA GLY A 114 29.12 11.43 -7.76
C GLY A 114 29.35 9.95 -7.42
N ASP A 115 30.60 9.50 -7.31
CA ASP A 115 30.95 8.12 -6.95
C ASP A 115 31.02 7.94 -5.43
N LEU A 116 30.92 6.68 -4.98
CA LEU A 116 31.04 6.28 -3.58
C LEU A 116 32.29 5.43 -3.39
N PHE A 117 33.07 5.74 -2.34
CA PHE A 117 34.30 5.03 -1.99
C PHE A 117 34.39 4.81 -0.47
N GLY A 118 35.29 3.91 -0.09
CA GLY A 118 35.65 3.62 1.29
C GLY A 118 35.12 2.27 1.78
N ASP A 119 35.45 1.95 3.02
CA ASP A 119 35.15 0.65 3.62
C ASP A 119 33.65 0.37 3.71
N GLY A 120 32.83 1.40 3.91
CA GLY A 120 31.37 1.25 3.92
C GLY A 120 30.83 0.66 2.61
N VAL A 121 31.43 0.99 1.46
CA VAL A 121 31.07 0.41 0.16
C VAL A 121 31.47 -1.06 0.09
N ASN A 122 32.66 -1.39 0.58
CA ASN A 122 33.14 -2.78 0.63
C ASN A 122 32.25 -3.65 1.53
N ILE A 123 31.78 -3.12 2.66
CA ILE A 123 30.85 -3.81 3.55
C ILE A 123 29.49 -3.99 2.89
N ALA A 124 28.91 -2.94 2.28
CA ALA A 124 27.62 -3.04 1.58
C ALA A 124 27.68 -4.06 0.45
N ALA A 125 28.74 -4.04 -0.36
CA ALA A 125 28.98 -5.04 -1.41
C ALA A 125 29.13 -6.44 -0.80
N ARG A 126 29.81 -6.59 0.34
CA ARG A 126 29.89 -7.88 1.03
C ARG A 126 28.53 -8.36 1.50
N MET A 127 27.71 -7.50 2.10
CA MET A 127 26.33 -7.84 2.49
C MET A 127 25.53 -8.30 1.26
N GLN A 128 25.67 -7.61 0.13
CA GLN A 128 25.04 -7.99 -1.13
C GLN A 128 25.44 -9.40 -1.57
N THR A 129 26.72 -9.77 -1.49
CA THR A 129 27.15 -11.13 -1.84
C THR A 129 26.62 -12.21 -0.90
N LEU A 130 26.35 -11.87 0.36
CA LEU A 130 25.78 -12.77 1.36
C LEU A 130 24.26 -12.93 1.21
N ALA A 131 23.59 -11.96 0.59
CA ALA A 131 22.16 -12.01 0.36
C ALA A 131 21.79 -13.22 -0.53
N LYS A 132 20.77 -13.97 -0.13
CA LYS A 132 20.17 -15.01 -0.99
C LYS A 132 19.43 -14.30 -2.13
N PRO A 133 19.31 -14.92 -3.32
CA PRO A 133 18.54 -14.33 -4.43
C PRO A 133 17.12 -13.95 -3.97
N GLY A 134 16.72 -12.70 -4.22
CA GLY A 134 15.40 -12.18 -3.87
C GLY A 134 15.32 -11.61 -2.45
N LEU A 135 16.40 -11.66 -1.66
CA LEU A 135 16.44 -11.16 -0.29
C LEU A 135 17.40 -9.98 -0.11
N VAL A 136 17.36 -9.39 1.09
CA VAL A 136 18.17 -8.24 1.49
C VAL A 136 19.04 -8.66 2.68
N CYS A 137 20.33 -8.36 2.63
CA CYS A 137 21.25 -8.58 3.75
C CYS A 137 21.67 -7.24 4.35
N LEU A 138 21.63 -7.12 5.67
CA LEU A 138 22.00 -5.93 6.41
C LEU A 138 23.20 -6.21 7.30
N SER A 139 24.13 -5.27 7.39
CA SER A 139 25.05 -5.22 8.53
C SER A 139 24.29 -4.90 9.83
N ALA A 140 24.84 -5.24 11.00
CA ALA A 140 24.25 -4.92 12.30
C ALA A 140 23.88 -3.45 12.46
N THR A 141 24.74 -2.51 12.03
CA THR A 141 24.43 -1.07 12.13
C THR A 141 23.17 -0.70 11.34
N ALA A 142 23.04 -1.21 10.11
CA ALA A 142 21.84 -0.98 9.30
C ALA A 142 20.59 -1.64 9.91
N HIS A 143 20.74 -2.85 10.45
CA HIS A 143 19.66 -3.57 11.13
C HIS A 143 19.17 -2.80 12.37
N GLU A 144 20.07 -2.33 13.23
CA GLU A 144 19.74 -1.58 14.45
C GLU A 144 18.89 -0.33 14.19
N TYR A 145 19.17 0.39 13.10
CA TYR A 145 18.39 1.56 12.71
C TYR A 145 17.04 1.23 12.05
N ALA A 146 16.90 0.05 11.43
CA ALA A 146 15.74 -0.26 10.59
C ALA A 146 14.72 -1.22 11.23
N CYS A 147 15.16 -2.17 12.08
CA CYS A 147 14.35 -3.30 12.53
C CYS A 147 13.12 -2.94 13.36
N ARG A 148 13.12 -1.76 13.99
CA ARG A 148 11.98 -1.25 14.79
C ARG A 148 10.90 -0.58 13.94
N THR A 149 11.22 -0.20 12.70
CA THR A 149 10.37 0.65 11.87
C THR A 149 9.90 -0.02 10.60
N VAL A 150 10.72 -0.92 10.03
CA VAL A 150 10.38 -1.66 8.82
C VAL A 150 9.83 -3.02 9.22
N PRO A 151 8.58 -3.35 8.86
CA PRO A 151 8.02 -4.68 9.09
C PRO A 151 8.70 -5.68 8.14
N ALA A 152 9.60 -6.48 8.71
CA ALA A 152 10.33 -7.53 8.01
C ALA A 152 10.75 -8.61 9.02
N ASP A 153 10.91 -9.84 8.53
CA ASP A 153 11.50 -10.91 9.31
C ASP A 153 13.02 -10.87 9.15
N PHE A 154 13.76 -10.94 10.25
CA PHE A 154 15.22 -10.89 10.25
C PHE A 154 15.80 -12.21 10.77
N GLU A 155 16.58 -12.88 9.92
CA GLU A 155 17.38 -14.07 10.28
C GLU A 155 18.80 -13.61 10.62
N ASP A 156 19.25 -13.89 11.84
CA ASP A 156 20.63 -13.61 12.27
C ASP A 156 21.61 -14.55 11.55
N LEU A 157 22.61 -13.99 10.87
CA LEU A 157 23.68 -14.73 10.16
C LEU A 157 25.01 -14.74 10.93
N GLY A 158 25.09 -14.12 12.09
CA GLY A 158 26.29 -14.00 12.89
C GLY A 158 27.39 -13.13 12.25
N LEU A 159 28.63 -13.35 12.70
CA LEU A 159 29.81 -12.61 12.26
C LEU A 159 30.28 -13.03 10.87
N GLN A 160 30.50 -12.06 9.99
CA GLN A 160 30.90 -12.25 8.60
C GLN A 160 32.18 -11.50 8.28
N TRP A 161 33.15 -12.19 7.70
CA TRP A 161 34.41 -11.56 7.26
C TRP A 161 34.23 -10.83 5.94
N VAL A 162 34.74 -9.59 5.90
CA VAL A 162 34.81 -8.72 4.72
C VAL A 162 36.26 -8.65 4.31
N LYS A 163 36.54 -8.76 3.00
CA LYS A 163 37.90 -8.63 2.49
C LYS A 163 38.45 -7.24 2.83
N ASN A 164 39.68 -7.19 3.33
CA ASN A 164 40.39 -5.97 3.72
C ASN A 164 39.84 -5.26 4.97
N LEU A 165 39.06 -5.95 5.82
CA LEU A 165 38.74 -5.47 7.17
C LEU A 165 39.38 -6.35 8.24
N ASP A 166 39.90 -5.72 9.29
CA ASP A 166 40.55 -6.39 10.41
C ASP A 166 39.54 -7.01 11.40
N THR A 167 38.27 -6.59 11.35
CA THR A 167 37.20 -7.07 12.22
C THR A 167 35.99 -7.57 11.41
N PRO A 168 35.34 -8.67 11.81
CA PRO A 168 34.14 -9.16 11.14
C PRO A 168 32.94 -8.23 11.38
N VAL A 169 32.00 -8.26 10.45
CA VAL A 169 30.73 -7.51 10.51
C VAL A 169 29.60 -8.50 10.77
N HIS A 170 28.80 -8.27 11.81
CA HIS A 170 27.61 -9.07 12.07
C HIS A 170 26.54 -8.77 11.02
N ALA A 171 25.90 -9.78 10.45
CA ALA A 171 24.92 -9.65 9.38
C ALA A 171 23.55 -10.25 9.72
N TYR A 172 22.49 -9.71 9.10
CA TYR A 172 21.11 -10.15 9.21
C TYR A 172 20.49 -10.27 7.82
N MET A 173 19.77 -11.35 7.54
CA MET A 173 18.98 -11.49 6.32
C MET A 173 17.56 -10.99 6.59
N ALA A 174 17.15 -9.92 5.91
CA ALA A 174 15.77 -9.48 5.89
C ALA A 174 14.97 -10.21 4.81
N ARG A 175 13.77 -10.59 5.19
CA ARG A 175 12.71 -11.08 4.31
C ARG A 175 11.48 -10.19 4.50
N PRO A 176 10.67 -9.94 3.46
CA PRO A 176 9.34 -9.38 3.67
C PRO A 176 8.62 -10.24 4.72
N SER A 177 8.15 -9.63 5.81
CA SER A 177 7.41 -10.33 6.86
C SER A 177 6.07 -10.77 6.28
N GLY A 178 5.98 -12.05 5.89
CA GLY A 178 4.87 -12.58 5.10
C GLY A 178 4.77 -11.98 3.68
N PRO A 179 3.98 -12.58 2.78
CA PRO A 179 3.69 -11.94 1.51
C PRO A 179 3.00 -10.60 1.79
N PRO A 180 3.33 -9.50 1.07
CA PRO A 180 2.50 -8.31 1.10
C PRO A 180 1.08 -8.75 0.76
N THR A 181 0.09 -8.36 1.54
CA THR A 181 -1.31 -8.84 1.44
C THR A 181 -1.91 -8.63 0.04
N LEU A 182 -1.29 -7.77 -0.77
CA LEU A 182 -1.60 -7.51 -2.17
C LEU A 182 -1.20 -8.67 -3.12
N TYR A 183 -0.26 -9.57 -2.77
CA TYR A 183 0.15 -10.70 -3.62
C TYR A 183 -0.78 -11.90 -3.57
N SER A 184 -1.59 -12.03 -2.51
CA SER A 184 -2.73 -12.95 -2.52
C SER A 184 -3.89 -12.47 -3.39
N ILE A 185 -3.84 -11.22 -3.86
CA ILE A 185 -4.82 -10.67 -4.79
C ILE A 185 -4.28 -10.80 -6.22
N PRO A 186 -5.04 -11.43 -7.15
CA PRO A 186 -4.60 -11.57 -8.53
C PRO A 186 -4.18 -10.23 -9.16
N PRO A 187 -3.15 -10.20 -10.05
CA PRO A 187 -2.59 -8.96 -10.59
C PRO A 187 -3.63 -7.99 -11.19
N ILE A 188 -4.62 -8.52 -11.92
CA ILE A 188 -5.73 -7.72 -12.50
C ILE A 188 -6.58 -7.00 -11.46
N HIS A 189 -6.58 -7.48 -10.22
CA HIS A 189 -7.37 -6.93 -9.13
C HIS A 189 -6.57 -6.02 -8.20
N ARG A 190 -5.24 -6.19 -8.08
CA ARG A 190 -4.43 -5.37 -7.16
C ARG A 190 -3.97 -4.02 -7.73
N ASN A 191 -3.84 -3.91 -9.05
CA ASN A 191 -3.46 -2.66 -9.74
C ASN A 191 -4.69 -1.91 -10.31
N ASN A 192 -5.84 -2.04 -9.65
CA ASN A 192 -7.08 -1.40 -10.09
C ASN A 192 -7.93 -1.05 -8.86
N GLU A 193 -8.05 0.25 -8.59
CA GLU A 193 -8.76 0.79 -7.42
C GLU A 193 -10.23 0.36 -7.43
N ALA A 194 -10.88 0.33 -8.59
CA ALA A 194 -12.28 -0.10 -8.69
C ALA A 194 -12.46 -1.58 -8.29
N ASN A 195 -11.50 -2.45 -8.63
CA ASN A 195 -11.51 -3.84 -8.20
C ASN A 195 -11.27 -3.98 -6.70
N LEU A 196 -10.32 -3.23 -6.14
CA LEU A 196 -10.04 -3.22 -4.71
C LEU A 196 -11.25 -2.70 -3.92
N VAL A 197 -11.81 -1.57 -4.31
CA VAL A 197 -13.01 -0.98 -3.69
C VAL A 197 -14.19 -1.94 -3.78
N ARG A 198 -14.43 -2.58 -4.93
CA ARG A 198 -15.53 -3.56 -5.07
C ARG A 198 -15.36 -4.77 -4.15
N ARG A 199 -14.15 -5.32 -4.02
CA ARG A 199 -13.89 -6.46 -3.13
C ARG A 199 -13.97 -6.06 -1.66
N CYS A 200 -13.44 -4.88 -1.31
CA CYS A 200 -13.54 -4.30 0.01
C CYS A 200 -15.01 -4.06 0.41
N HIS A 201 -15.80 -3.47 -0.48
CA HIS A 201 -17.24 -3.29 -0.32
C HIS A 201 -17.97 -4.62 -0.11
N LYS A 202 -17.60 -5.67 -0.86
CA LYS A 202 -18.16 -7.03 -0.64
C LYS A 202 -17.87 -7.54 0.77
N ILE A 203 -16.63 -7.40 1.27
CA ILE A 203 -16.25 -7.85 2.61
C ILE A 203 -17.10 -7.15 3.67
N PHE A 204 -17.20 -5.81 3.62
CA PHE A 204 -18.04 -5.07 4.56
C PHE A 204 -19.50 -5.46 4.47
N ARG A 205 -20.05 -5.58 3.26
CA ARG A 205 -21.44 -5.95 3.05
C ARG A 205 -21.73 -7.34 3.62
N ASP A 206 -20.85 -8.31 3.39
CA ASP A 206 -21.03 -9.68 3.88
C ASP A 206 -20.92 -9.73 5.41
N ALA A 207 -19.99 -8.96 6.01
CA ALA A 207 -19.87 -8.82 7.46
C ALA A 207 -21.14 -8.20 8.09
N LEU A 208 -21.70 -7.15 7.47
CA LEU A 208 -22.95 -6.53 7.93
C LEU A 208 -24.15 -7.46 7.73
N THR A 209 -24.15 -8.29 6.69
CA THR A 209 -25.26 -9.23 6.42
C THR A 209 -25.49 -10.20 7.57
N GLU A 210 -24.44 -10.62 8.27
CA GLU A 210 -24.53 -11.51 9.43
C GLU A 210 -25.49 -10.97 10.50
N VAL A 211 -25.35 -9.68 10.82
CA VAL A 211 -26.15 -9.03 11.87
C VAL A 211 -27.48 -8.54 11.30
N SER A 212 -27.50 -7.96 10.10
CA SER A 212 -28.76 -7.46 9.48
C SER A 212 -29.79 -8.58 9.26
N ARG A 213 -29.33 -9.80 8.95
CA ARG A 213 -30.22 -10.95 8.69
C ARG A 213 -31.04 -11.33 9.92
N GLN A 214 -30.53 -11.11 11.13
CA GLN A 214 -31.24 -11.42 12.38
C GLN A 214 -32.51 -10.56 12.54
N GLU A 215 -32.53 -9.38 11.92
CA GLU A 215 -33.64 -8.42 11.96
C GLU A 215 -34.43 -8.39 10.63
N GLY A 216 -34.16 -9.33 9.70
CA GLY A 216 -34.78 -9.37 8.38
C GLY A 216 -34.38 -8.23 7.44
N LEU A 217 -33.30 -7.51 7.76
CA LEU A 217 -32.83 -6.34 7.01
C LEU A 217 -31.75 -6.71 5.99
N GLU A 218 -31.67 -5.92 4.92
CA GLU A 218 -30.49 -5.81 4.07
C GLU A 218 -29.47 -4.81 4.66
N PRO A 219 -28.16 -5.01 4.46
CA PRO A 219 -27.13 -4.09 4.98
C PRO A 219 -27.34 -2.62 4.60
N ILE A 220 -27.86 -2.34 3.41
CA ILE A 220 -28.09 -0.97 2.94
C ILE A 220 -29.28 -0.30 3.65
N GLU A 221 -30.25 -1.10 4.15
CA GLU A 221 -31.40 -0.57 4.89
C GLU A 221 -30.96 0.04 6.22
N PHE A 222 -29.87 -0.45 6.81
CA PHE A 222 -29.27 0.16 8.00
C PHE A 222 -28.74 1.57 7.73
N ALA A 223 -28.07 1.79 6.59
CA ALA A 223 -27.60 3.13 6.20
C ALA A 223 -28.77 4.10 5.96
N ILE A 224 -29.90 3.59 5.47
CA ILE A 224 -31.14 4.36 5.34
C ILE A 224 -31.70 4.74 6.72
N LEU A 225 -31.82 3.78 7.65
CA LEU A 225 -32.31 4.06 9.00
C LEU A 225 -31.42 5.09 9.72
N ALA A 226 -30.10 4.93 9.63
CA ALA A 226 -29.13 5.89 10.18
C ALA A 226 -29.32 7.30 9.59
N SER A 227 -29.47 7.39 8.26
CA SER A 227 -29.65 8.65 7.55
C SER A 227 -30.98 9.34 7.90
N LEU A 228 -32.04 8.56 8.11
CA LEU A 228 -33.35 9.10 8.51
C LEU A 228 -33.39 9.54 9.97
N GLY A 229 -32.67 8.85 10.86
CA GLY A 229 -32.52 9.27 12.26
C GLY A 229 -31.78 10.61 12.38
N ASP A 230 -30.77 10.81 11.54
CA ASP A 230 -29.97 12.04 11.50
C ASP A 230 -30.66 13.19 10.74
N ALA A 231 -31.47 12.89 9.72
CA ALA A 231 -32.22 13.88 8.94
C ALA A 231 -33.71 13.55 8.79
N PRO A 232 -34.53 13.68 9.85
CA PRO A 232 -35.96 13.43 9.79
C PRO A 232 -36.67 14.37 8.80
N GLY A 233 -37.61 13.84 8.02
CA GLY A 233 -38.37 14.61 7.02
C GLY A 233 -37.65 14.78 5.68
N ILE A 234 -36.47 14.21 5.51
CA ILE A 234 -35.73 14.23 4.24
C ILE A 234 -36.57 13.61 3.11
N SER A 235 -36.48 14.22 1.91
CA SER A 235 -37.13 13.65 0.74
C SER A 235 -36.44 12.36 0.30
N GLN A 236 -37.19 11.46 -0.33
CA GLN A 236 -36.64 10.23 -0.89
C GLN A 236 -35.45 10.45 -1.85
N ARG A 237 -35.49 11.51 -2.67
CA ARG A 237 -34.41 11.85 -3.60
C ARG A 237 -33.16 12.31 -2.85
N ALA A 238 -33.32 13.15 -1.84
CA ALA A 238 -32.20 13.61 -1.01
C ALA A 238 -31.61 12.46 -0.18
N LEU A 239 -32.44 11.54 0.31
CA LEU A 239 -32.00 10.33 1.00
C LEU A 239 -31.18 9.41 0.10
N ALA A 240 -31.63 9.17 -1.14
CA ALA A 240 -30.90 8.35 -2.12
C ALA A 240 -29.50 8.92 -2.38
N LYS A 241 -29.40 10.25 -2.57
CA LYS A 241 -28.11 10.95 -2.71
C LYS A 241 -27.25 10.81 -1.45
N ARG A 242 -27.82 11.03 -0.27
CA ARG A 242 -27.11 10.95 1.02
C ARG A 242 -26.51 9.57 1.29
N VAL A 243 -27.22 8.51 0.92
CA VAL A 243 -26.77 7.12 1.08
C VAL A 243 -25.85 6.68 -0.07
N GLY A 244 -25.81 7.42 -1.19
CA GLY A 244 -24.99 7.09 -2.35
C GLY A 244 -25.55 5.96 -3.21
N ILE A 245 -26.88 5.88 -3.36
CA ILE A 245 -27.58 4.83 -4.12
C ILE A 245 -28.51 5.40 -5.18
N ASP A 246 -28.81 4.59 -6.20
CA ASP A 246 -29.81 4.95 -7.22
C ASP A 246 -31.22 5.11 -6.61
N ALA A 247 -32.00 6.02 -7.19
CA ALA A 247 -33.35 6.34 -6.73
C ALA A 247 -34.30 5.14 -6.77
N GLY A 248 -34.13 4.23 -7.73
CA GLY A 248 -34.89 2.98 -7.84
C GLY A 248 -34.56 2.00 -6.71
N ILE A 249 -33.29 1.89 -6.32
CA ILE A 249 -32.85 1.09 -5.16
C ILE A 249 -33.42 1.70 -3.88
N ALA A 250 -33.27 3.02 -3.68
CA ALA A 250 -33.80 3.71 -2.52
C ALA A 250 -35.31 3.48 -2.36
N ARG A 251 -36.08 3.61 -3.46
CA ARG A 251 -37.53 3.35 -3.46
C ARG A 251 -37.90 1.94 -3.03
N ARG A 252 -37.17 0.94 -3.52
CA ARG A 252 -37.41 -0.46 -3.15
C ARG A 252 -37.16 -0.69 -1.66
N MET A 253 -36.06 -0.14 -1.13
CA MET A 253 -35.68 -0.29 0.27
C MET A 253 -36.63 0.44 1.21
N ILE A 254 -37.03 1.68 0.88
CA ILE A 254 -38.03 2.42 1.67
C ILE A 254 -39.34 1.64 1.75
N LYS A 255 -39.87 1.14 0.63
CA LYS A 255 -41.11 0.35 0.60
C LYS A 255 -41.01 -0.95 1.43
N ARG A 256 -39.81 -1.51 1.57
CA ARG A 256 -39.59 -2.69 2.40
C ARG A 256 -39.52 -2.32 3.88
N LEU A 257 -38.81 -1.26 4.23
CA LEU A 257 -38.79 -0.70 5.59
C LEU A 257 -40.17 -0.25 6.07
N GLU A 258 -41.02 0.31 5.20
CA GLU A 258 -42.43 0.62 5.50
C GLU A 258 -43.24 -0.63 5.82
N ARG A 259 -43.07 -1.70 5.03
CA ARG A 259 -43.72 -2.99 5.31
C ARG A 259 -43.25 -3.62 6.62
N HIS A 260 -42.00 -3.35 7.03
CA HIS A 260 -41.48 -3.76 8.33
C HIS A 260 -41.93 -2.81 9.46
N GLY A 261 -42.66 -1.73 9.15
CA GLY A 261 -43.12 -0.76 10.13
C GLY A 261 -41.99 0.08 10.74
N LEU A 262 -40.86 0.24 10.04
CA LEU A 262 -39.67 0.97 10.52
C LEU A 262 -39.59 2.40 9.98
N VAL A 263 -40.16 2.63 8.80
CA VAL A 263 -40.19 3.93 8.13
C VAL A 263 -41.63 4.28 7.78
N GLN A 264 -41.96 5.56 7.82
CA GLN A 264 -43.24 6.07 7.34
C GLN A 264 -43.07 7.43 6.67
N HIS A 265 -44.04 7.78 5.84
CA HIS A 265 -44.16 9.11 5.29
C HIS A 265 -44.71 10.09 6.34
N LEU A 266 -44.12 11.28 6.41
CA LEU A 266 -44.68 12.41 7.11
C LEU A 266 -45.99 12.80 6.40
N SER A 267 -47.12 12.61 7.07
CA SER A 267 -48.43 13.00 6.54
C SER A 267 -48.53 14.53 6.51
N ASN A 268 -48.34 15.12 5.34
CA ASN A 268 -48.77 16.49 5.10
C ASN A 268 -50.16 16.46 4.47
N LEU A 269 -51.16 16.98 5.18
CA LEU A 269 -52.54 17.09 4.72
C LEU A 269 -52.70 17.92 3.42
N ASP A 270 -51.64 18.59 2.93
CA ASP A 270 -51.80 19.70 1.99
C ASP A 270 -50.97 19.69 0.68
N ARG A 271 -50.01 18.77 0.42
CA ARG A 271 -49.24 18.85 -0.85
C ARG A 271 -48.89 17.52 -1.52
N ARG A 272 -49.19 17.50 -2.83
CA ARG A 272 -49.16 16.38 -3.78
C ARG A 272 -47.77 15.84 -4.17
N TYR A 273 -46.65 16.42 -3.76
CA TYR A 273 -45.33 15.96 -4.24
C TYR A 273 -44.24 16.14 -3.17
N SER A 274 -43.67 15.02 -2.71
CA SER A 274 -42.61 14.86 -1.69
C SER A 274 -43.09 14.83 -0.23
N LEU A 275 -43.71 13.72 0.16
CA LEU A 275 -43.88 13.38 1.57
C LEU A 275 -42.50 13.04 2.16
N GLY A 276 -42.01 13.87 3.08
CA GLY A 276 -40.77 13.62 3.82
C GLY A 276 -40.81 12.26 4.52
N LEU A 277 -39.66 11.65 4.75
CA LEU A 277 -39.56 10.33 5.38
C LEU A 277 -39.13 10.48 6.84
N ILE A 278 -39.75 9.71 7.72
CA ILE A 278 -39.37 9.64 9.14
C ILE A 278 -39.30 8.19 9.61
N LEU A 279 -38.53 7.95 10.68
CA LEU A 279 -38.57 6.69 11.39
C LEU A 279 -39.88 6.58 12.17
N THR A 280 -40.45 5.37 12.24
CA THR A 280 -41.45 5.04 13.27
C THR A 280 -40.76 4.90 14.63
N GLN A 281 -41.52 4.72 15.71
CA GLN A 281 -40.95 4.41 17.02
C GLN A 281 -40.05 3.16 16.96
N SER A 282 -40.54 2.08 16.34
CA SER A 282 -39.78 0.84 16.14
C SER A 282 -38.49 1.09 15.35
N GLY A 283 -38.55 1.89 14.28
CA GLY A 283 -37.36 2.26 13.50
C GLY A 283 -36.33 3.08 14.30
N ALA A 284 -36.80 4.01 15.14
CA ALA A 284 -35.94 4.84 15.98
C ALA A 284 -35.24 4.04 17.09
N GLU A 285 -35.88 3.00 17.62
CA GLU A 285 -35.30 2.10 18.63
C GLU A 285 -34.37 1.05 18.03
N LEU A 286 -34.61 0.63 16.78
CA LEU A 286 -33.86 -0.44 16.14
C LEU A 286 -32.40 -0.05 15.85
N TYR A 287 -32.17 1.14 15.30
CA TYR A 287 -30.81 1.55 14.88
C TYR A 287 -29.81 1.58 16.05
N PRO A 288 -30.09 2.24 17.20
CA PRO A 288 -29.18 2.22 18.35
C PRO A 288 -28.94 0.82 18.91
N ARG A 289 -29.94 -0.06 18.87
CA ARG A 289 -29.83 -1.45 19.34
C ARG A 289 -28.85 -2.27 18.51
N LEU A 290 -28.83 -2.09 17.20
CA LEU A 290 -27.95 -2.84 16.29
C LEU A 290 -26.55 -2.25 16.16
N ARG A 291 -26.40 -0.96 16.41
CA ARG A 291 -25.13 -0.24 16.20
C ARG A 291 -23.91 -0.90 16.85
N PRO A 292 -23.93 -1.35 18.13
CA PRO A 292 -22.75 -2.00 18.73
C PRO A 292 -22.33 -3.29 18.01
N ALA A 293 -23.31 -4.10 17.56
CA ALA A 293 -23.03 -5.33 16.82
C ALA A 293 -22.48 -5.04 15.41
N MET A 294 -23.00 -4.01 14.76
CA MET A 294 -22.52 -3.50 13.47
C MET A 294 -21.08 -2.98 13.57
N ASP A 295 -20.81 -2.13 14.55
CA ASP A 295 -19.48 -1.58 14.82
C ASP A 295 -18.49 -2.73 15.08
N GLY A 296 -18.89 -3.74 15.87
CA GLY A 296 -18.08 -4.92 16.14
C GLY A 296 -17.73 -5.77 14.91
N VAL A 297 -18.64 -5.95 13.93
CA VAL A 297 -18.30 -6.66 12.68
C VAL A 297 -17.39 -5.83 11.78
N LEU A 298 -17.60 -4.52 11.71
CA LEU A 298 -16.77 -3.61 10.93
C LEU A 298 -15.36 -3.49 11.52
N ASP A 299 -15.24 -3.46 12.85
CA ASP A 299 -13.95 -3.44 13.55
C ASP A 299 -13.14 -4.70 13.30
N ARG A 300 -13.79 -5.87 13.25
CA ARG A 300 -13.12 -7.13 12.86
C ARG A 300 -12.66 -7.09 11.41
N ALA A 301 -13.49 -6.57 10.50
CA ALA A 301 -13.10 -6.44 9.10
C ALA A 301 -11.91 -5.47 8.92
N MET A 302 -11.80 -4.47 9.78
CA MET A 302 -10.73 -3.46 9.79
C MET A 302 -9.55 -3.83 10.68
N ALA A 303 -9.58 -4.97 11.39
CA ALA A 303 -8.54 -5.41 12.32
C ALA A 303 -7.12 -5.42 11.72
N PRO A 304 -6.91 -5.67 10.41
CA PRO A 304 -5.57 -5.60 9.82
C PRO A 304 -4.95 -4.20 9.75
N LEU A 305 -5.72 -3.12 9.96
CA LEU A 305 -5.26 -1.73 9.88
C LEU A 305 -5.11 -1.13 11.27
N SER A 306 -4.00 -0.40 11.50
CA SER A 306 -3.79 0.45 12.67
C SER A 306 -4.78 1.63 12.71
N ASP A 307 -4.94 2.25 13.87
CA ASP A 307 -5.86 3.40 14.03
C ASP A 307 -5.53 4.56 13.08
N HIS A 308 -4.23 4.82 12.86
CA HIS A 308 -3.79 5.84 11.91
C HIS A 308 -4.14 5.47 10.46
N GLU A 309 -3.92 4.22 10.05
CA GLU A 309 -4.30 3.76 8.70
C GLU A 309 -5.80 3.77 8.49
N ARG A 310 -6.59 3.44 9.52
CA ARG A 310 -8.06 3.53 9.50
C ARG A 310 -8.51 4.97 9.30
N GLU A 311 -7.88 5.93 9.99
CA GLU A 311 -8.18 7.36 9.84
C GLU A 311 -7.79 7.88 8.45
N LEU A 312 -6.59 7.53 7.98
CA LEU A 312 -6.11 7.88 6.64
C LEU A 312 -7.03 7.32 5.56
N LEU A 313 -7.46 6.06 5.65
CA LEU A 313 -8.40 5.46 4.71
C LEU A 313 -9.72 6.24 4.65
N ARG A 314 -10.29 6.61 5.81
CA ARG A 314 -11.53 7.40 5.87
C ARG A 314 -11.36 8.76 5.20
N ASP A 315 -10.27 9.46 5.49
CA ASP A 315 -9.97 10.76 4.90
C ASP A 315 -9.79 10.66 3.37
N LEU A 316 -9.04 9.69 2.87
CA LEU A 316 -8.86 9.47 1.43
C LEU A 316 -10.18 9.17 0.72
N LEU A 317 -11.01 8.29 1.29
CA LEU A 317 -12.35 7.99 0.74
C LEU A 317 -13.24 9.24 0.74
N ALA A 318 -13.24 10.01 1.83
CA ALA A 318 -14.03 11.24 1.93
C ALA A 318 -13.60 12.27 0.88
N ARG A 319 -12.30 12.47 0.67
CA ARG A 319 -11.77 13.38 -0.37
C ARG A 319 -12.21 12.97 -1.77
N ILE A 320 -12.16 11.67 -2.09
CA ILE A 320 -12.63 11.15 -3.38
C ILE A 320 -14.12 11.44 -3.57
N ILE A 321 -14.95 11.16 -2.57
CA ILE A 321 -16.41 11.37 -2.63
C ILE A 321 -16.71 12.86 -2.80
N MET A 322 -16.18 13.72 -1.92
CA MET A 322 -16.44 15.16 -1.94
C MET A 322 -16.05 15.81 -3.27
N ALA A 323 -14.87 15.46 -3.80
CA ALA A 323 -14.39 16.03 -5.06
C ALA A 323 -15.29 15.67 -6.25
N ASN A 324 -15.88 14.47 -6.26
CA ASN A 324 -16.70 14.01 -7.38
C ASN A 324 -18.17 14.43 -7.26
N GLU A 325 -18.73 14.44 -6.05
CA GLU A 325 -20.11 14.91 -5.84
C GLU A 325 -20.25 16.42 -6.07
N ALA A 326 -19.20 17.21 -5.78
CA ALA A 326 -19.17 18.63 -6.10
C ALA A 326 -19.18 18.88 -7.63
N ARG A 327 -18.43 18.07 -8.40
CA ARG A 327 -18.41 18.16 -9.87
C ARG A 327 -19.76 17.79 -10.48
N GLY A 328 -20.43 16.76 -9.95
CA GLY A 328 -21.77 16.37 -10.40
C GLY A 328 -22.84 17.44 -10.11
N ALA A 329 -22.68 18.23 -9.04
CA ALA A 329 -23.58 19.34 -8.74
C ALA A 329 -23.39 20.52 -9.73
N ASN A 330 -22.15 20.84 -10.09
CA ASN A 330 -21.84 21.95 -11.01
C ASN A 330 -22.12 21.62 -12.49
N GLY A 331 -22.00 20.36 -12.90
CA GLY A 331 -22.30 19.93 -14.28
C GLY A 331 -23.79 20.02 -14.65
N ASN A 332 -24.69 19.86 -13.68
CA ASN A 332 -26.14 20.00 -13.89
C ASN A 332 -26.63 21.46 -13.86
N ALA A 333 -25.80 22.42 -13.43
CA ALA A 333 -26.17 23.85 -13.41
C ALA A 333 -25.90 24.57 -14.75
N GLY A 334 -25.32 23.87 -15.73
CA GLY A 334 -24.99 24.41 -17.06
C GLY A 334 -25.83 23.84 -18.22
N GLN A 335 -26.92 23.13 -17.92
CA GLN A 335 -27.82 22.53 -18.92
C GLN A 335 -29.30 22.94 -18.77
N ASP A 336 -29.62 23.88 -17.88
CA ASP A 336 -30.94 24.53 -17.78
C ASP A 336 -30.87 25.97 -18.29
#